data_AF-A0A951AZW0-F1
#
_entry.id   AF-A0A951AZW0-F1
#
_cell.length_a   1.000
_cell.length_b   1.000
_cell.length_c   1.000
_cell.angle_alpha   90.00
_cell.angle_beta   90.00
_cell.angle_gamma   90.00
#
_symmetry.space_group_name_H-M   'P 1'
#
loop_
_entity.id
_entity.type
_entity.pdbx_description
1 polymer ?
#
loop_
_entity_poly.entity_id
_entity_poly.type
_entity_poly.pdbx_seq_one_letter_code
_entity_poly.pdbx_strand_id
1 'polypeptide(L)' 'MSATAPFSGRSYAVLGLGRNGLPAARSLLALGAAVTGWDDSEAARNEAARAGIV' A
#
# COMPACT_ATOMS: atom_id res chain seq x y z
N MET A 1 -13.32 -17.82 -10.61
CA MET A 1 -13.46 -16.33 -10.55
C MET A 1 -12.16 -15.77 -11.09
N SER A 2 -12.18 -15.05 -12.22
CA SER A 2 -10.97 -14.37 -12.70
C SER A 2 -10.67 -13.24 -11.71
N ALA A 3 -9.50 -13.27 -11.07
CA ALA A 3 -9.11 -12.21 -10.14
C ALA A 3 -8.82 -10.96 -10.96
N THR A 4 -9.77 -10.03 -10.97
CA THR A 4 -9.56 -8.72 -11.60
C THR A 4 -8.51 -7.98 -10.77
N ALA A 5 -7.38 -7.65 -11.40
CA ALA A 5 -6.35 -6.78 -10.86
C ALA A 5 -6.49 -5.40 -11.54
N PRO A 6 -7.50 -4.58 -11.15
CA PRO A 6 -7.84 -3.36 -11.87
C PRO A 6 -6.72 -2.32 -11.85
N PHE A 7 -5.75 -2.45 -10.95
CA PHE A 7 -4.62 -1.56 -10.80
C PHE A 7 -3.28 -2.17 -11.23
N SER A 8 -3.32 -3.32 -11.91
CA SER A 8 -2.12 -3.95 -12.46
C SER A 8 -1.31 -2.98 -13.34
N GLY A 9 0.00 -2.91 -13.09
CA GLY A 9 0.94 -2.04 -13.81
C GLY A 9 0.88 -0.56 -13.43
N ARG A 10 0.09 -0.18 -12.41
CA ARG A 10 -0.02 1.20 -11.92
C ARG A 10 0.75 1.35 -10.61
N SER A 11 1.36 2.52 -10.43
CA SER A 11 2.10 2.87 -9.22
C SER A 11 1.36 3.96 -8.45
N TYR A 12 1.21 3.78 -7.13
CA TYR A 12 0.56 4.74 -6.24
C TYR A 12 1.47 5.06 -5.06
N ALA A 13 1.43 6.32 -4.63
CA ALA A 13 2.03 6.76 -3.38
C ALA A 13 0.93 6.98 -2.33
N VAL A 14 1.11 6.46 -1.13
CA VAL A 14 0.22 6.68 0.02
C VAL A 14 0.98 7.47 1.07
N LEU A 15 0.59 8.73 1.25
CA LEU A 15 1.14 9.63 2.25
C LEU A 15 0.23 9.61 3.50
N GLY A 16 0.80 9.20 4.62
CA GLY A 16 0.09 8.89 5.85
C GLY A 16 -0.30 7.41 5.89
N LEU A 17 0.28 6.66 6.83
CA LEU A 17 0.13 5.22 7.03
C LEU A 17 -0.53 4.87 8.38
N GLY A 18 -1.24 5.83 8.97
CA GLY A 18 -2.08 5.59 10.14
C GLY A 18 -3.31 4.72 9.83
N ARG A 19 -4.37 4.89 10.63
CA ARG A 19 -5.56 4.02 10.64
C ARG A 19 -6.17 3.73 9.26
N ASN A 20 -6.17 4.68 8.34
CA ASN A 20 -6.81 4.54 7.03
C ASN A 20 -5.81 4.29 5.90
N GLY A 21 -4.61 4.85 5.99
CA GLY A 21 -3.63 4.82 4.91
C GLY A 21 -3.05 3.42 4.69
N LEU A 22 -2.68 2.73 5.77
CA LEU A 22 -2.10 1.39 5.64
C LEU A 22 -3.09 0.34 5.08
N PRO A 23 -4.36 0.29 5.53
CA PRO A 23 -5.37 -0.56 4.88
C PRO A 23 -5.61 -0.22 3.40
N ALA A 24 -5.59 1.06 3.05
CA ALA A 24 -5.73 1.49 1.65
C ALA A 24 -4.54 1.02 0.80
N ALA A 25 -3.30 1.21 1.29
CA ALA A 25 -2.09 0.74 0.62
C ALA A 25 -2.08 -0.79 0.42
N ARG A 26 -2.48 -1.56 1.44
CA ARG A 26 -2.65 -3.03 1.33
C ARG A 26 -3.68 -3.43 0.27
N SER A 27 -4.77 -2.68 0.18
CA SER A 27 -5.83 -2.96 -0.80
C SER A 27 -5.35 -2.69 -2.23
N LEU A 28 -4.59 -1.61 -2.45
CA LEU A 28 -3.98 -1.31 -3.74
C LEU A 28 -3.01 -2.42 -4.19
N LEU A 29 -2.14 -2.88 -3.28
CA LEU A 29 -1.25 -4.02 -3.54
C LEU A 29 -2.04 -5.28 -3.94
N ALA A 30 -3.06 -5.64 -3.17
CA ALA A 30 -3.90 -6.82 -3.44
C ALA A 30 -4.63 -6.74 -4.79
N LEU A 31 -4.89 -5.52 -5.27
CA LEU A 31 -5.54 -5.25 -6.56
C LEU A 31 -4.53 -5.04 -7.71
N GLY A 32 -3.25 -5.36 -7.48
CA GLY A 32 -2.19 -5.43 -8.49
C GLY A 32 -1.35 -4.17 -8.66
N ALA A 33 -1.55 -3.15 -7.84
CA ALA A 33 -0.73 -1.95 -7.90
C ALA A 33 0.67 -2.19 -7.34
N ALA A 34 1.65 -1.39 -7.78
CA ALA A 34 2.84 -1.09 -7.02
C ALA A 34 2.54 0.06 -6.05
N VAL A 35 2.94 -0.05 -4.78
CA VAL A 35 2.62 0.96 -3.76
C VAL A 35 3.88 1.38 -3.01
N THR A 36 4.09 2.70 -2.95
CA THR A 36 5.08 3.34 -2.10
C THR A 36 4.36 4.02 -0.94
N GLY A 37 4.83 3.81 0.29
CA GLY A 37 4.20 4.30 1.50
C GLY A 37 5.14 5.20 2.30
N TRP A 38 4.62 6.31 2.82
CA TRP A 38 5.39 7.17 3.71
C TRP A 38 4.53 7.75 4.82
N ASP A 39 5.13 7.90 6.00
CA ASP A 39 4.53 8.52 7.20
C ASP A 39 5.66 9.10 8.06
N ASP A 40 5.36 10.09 8.91
CA ASP A 40 6.33 10.64 9.87
C ASP A 40 6.75 9.61 10.93
N SER A 41 5.84 8.70 11.29
CA SER A 41 6.06 7.64 12.27
C SER A 41 6.92 6.51 11.69
N GLU A 42 8.08 6.28 12.30
CA GLU A 42 8.93 5.13 11.98
C GLU A 42 8.21 3.81 12.19
N ALA A 43 7.39 3.69 13.24
CA ALA A 43 6.60 2.49 13.48
C ALA A 43 5.63 2.20 12.33
N ALA A 44 4.99 3.24 11.77
CA ALA A 44 4.07 3.09 10.65
C ALA A 44 4.81 2.70 9.36
N ARG A 45 5.99 3.29 9.10
CA ARG A 45 6.86 2.88 7.97
C ARG A 45 7.33 1.42 8.11
N ASN A 46 7.73 1.00 9.31
CA ASN A 46 8.14 -0.37 9.59
C ASN A 46 6.98 -1.37 9.41
N GLU A 47 5.75 -0.99 9.77
CA GLU A 47 4.57 -1.83 9.51
C GLU A 47 4.25 -1.92 8.02
N ALA A 48 4.36 -0.82 7.28
CA ALA A 48 4.20 -0.80 5.82
C ALA A 48 5.23 -1.69 5.11
N ALA A 49 6.50 -1.63 5.50
CA ALA A 49 7.56 -2.47 4.95
C ALA A 49 7.26 -3.97 5.11
N ARG A 50 6.72 -4.38 6.27
CA ARG A 50 6.28 -5.78 6.52
C ARG A 50 5.13 -6.21 5.61
N ALA A 51 4.36 -5.26 5.09
CA ALA A 51 3.28 -5.51 4.14
C ALA A 51 3.73 -5.43 2.67
N GLY A 52 5.04 -5.28 2.40
CA GLY A 52 5.58 -5.16 1.04
C GLY A 52 5.36 -3.78 0.40
N ILE A 53 5.00 -2.78 1.21
CA ILE A 53 4.90 -1.38 0.79
C ILE A 53 6.27 -0.75 1.01
N VAL A 54 6.86 -0.23 -0.07
CA VAL A 54 8.23 0.31 -0.08
C VAL A 54 8.25 1.78 0.36
#